data_AF-A0A0C5BYB5-F1
#
_entry.id   AF-A0A0C5BYB5-F1
#
_cell.length_a   1.000
_cell.length_b   1.000
_cell.length_c   1.000
_cell.angle_alpha   90.00
_cell.angle_beta   90.00
_cell.angle_gamma   90.00
#
_symmetry.space_group_name_H-M   'P 1'
#
loop_
_entity.id
_entity.type
_entity.pdbx_description
1 polymer ?
#
loop_
_entity_poly.entity_id
_entity_poly.type
_entity_poly.pdbx_seq_one_letter_code
_entity_poly.pdbx_strand_id
1 'polypeptide(L)' 'MKNMDKYLTVILIFMVVGIPIAFFSPTTGEMREQPFIPLFYGSIAGIIIIILYSSYKEKKERQKANARRRSKK' A
#
# COMPACT_ATOMS: atom_id res chain seq x y z
N MET A 1 9.59 -5.09 -2.01
CA MET A 1 8.56 -5.43 -1.00
C MET A 1 9.06 -6.22 0.21
N LYS A 2 10.18 -6.95 0.15
CA LYS A 2 10.67 -7.80 1.26
C LYS A 2 11.03 -7.03 2.56
N ASN A 3 11.22 -5.70 2.47
CA ASN A 3 11.51 -4.80 3.61
C ASN A 3 10.36 -3.80 3.90
N MET A 4 9.11 -4.14 3.55
CA MET A 4 7.97 -3.31 3.93
C MET A 4 7.74 -3.40 5.44
N ASP A 5 7.52 -2.25 6.07
CA ASP A 5 7.16 -2.18 7.48
C ASP A 5 5.86 -2.95 7.72
N LYS A 6 5.79 -3.72 8.81
CA LYS A 6 4.61 -4.52 9.17
C LYS A 6 3.32 -3.69 9.21
N TYR A 7 3.40 -2.45 9.68
CA TYR A 7 2.26 -1.53 9.74
C TYR A 7 1.82 -1.11 8.34
N LEU A 8 2.78 -0.85 7.45
CA LEU A 8 2.49 -0.47 6.08
C LEU A 8 1.88 -1.63 5.28
N THR A 9 2.29 -2.86 5.56
CA THR A 9 1.66 -4.08 5.02
C THR A 9 0.22 -4.25 5.51
N VAL A 10 -0.04 -4.03 6.79
CA VAL A 10 -1.40 -4.08 7.35
C VAL A 10 -2.30 -3.04 6.68
N ILE A 11 -1.83 -1.79 6.54
CA ILE A 11 -2.57 -0.74 5.85
C ILE A 11 -2.81 -1.13 4.38
N LEU A 12 -1.80 -1.69 3.70
CA LEU A 12 -1.96 -2.14 2.31
C LEU A 12 -3.07 -3.19 2.18
N ILE A 13 -3.15 -4.15 3.10
CA ILE A 13 -4.22 -5.15 3.12
C ILE A 13 -5.58 -4.47 3.27
N PHE A 14 -5.73 -3.51 4.18
CA PHE A 14 -6.98 -2.75 4.31
C PHE A 14 -7.36 -2.01 3.04
N MET A 15 -6.40 -1.43 2.32
CA MET A 15 -6.70 -0.77 1.04
C MET A 15 -7.13 -1.79 -0.02
N VAL A 16 -6.50 -2.96 -0.09
CA VAL A 16 -6.89 -4.02 -1.04
C VAL A 16 -8.29 -4.56 -0.73
N VAL A 17 -8.63 -4.77 0.54
CA VAL A 17 -9.96 -5.24 0.98
C VAL A 17 -11.01 -4.12 0.86
N GLY A 18 -10.62 -2.85 0.95
CA GLY A 18 -11.50 -1.70 0.74
C GLY A 18 -12.10 -1.65 -0.67
N ILE A 19 -11.37 -2.15 -1.68
CA ILE A 19 -11.86 -2.21 -3.07
C ILE A 19 -13.13 -3.05 -3.18
N PRO A 20 -13.15 -4.36 -2.85
CA PRO A 20 -14.39 -5.15 -2.91
C PRO A 20 -15.46 -4.63 -1.95
N ILE A 21 -15.09 -4.11 -0.76
CA ILE A 21 -16.07 -3.46 0.14
C ILE A 21 -16.72 -2.24 -0.52
N ALA A 22 -16.07 -1.57 -1.49
CA ALA A 22 -16.72 -0.50 -2.23
C ALA A 22 -17.83 -1.02 -3.16
N PHE A 23 -17.70 -2.24 -3.69
CA PHE A 23 -18.72 -2.87 -4.55
C PHE A 23 -19.79 -3.61 -3.74
N PHE A 24 -19.44 -4.24 -2.62
CA PHE A 24 -20.34 -5.05 -1.82
C PHE A 24 -20.70 -4.37 -0.51
N SER A 25 -21.99 -4.36 -0.17
CA SER A 25 -22.44 -3.90 1.14
C SER A 25 -22.02 -4.89 2.23
N PRO A 26 -21.23 -4.47 3.25
CA PRO A 26 -20.83 -5.39 4.31
C PRO A 26 -21.98 -5.75 5.25
N THR A 27 -23.06 -4.96 5.27
CA THR A 27 -24.22 -5.18 6.14
C THR A 27 -25.27 -6.07 5.49
N THR A 28 -25.42 -6.00 4.16
CA THR A 28 -26.46 -6.75 3.42
C THR A 28 -25.88 -7.84 2.51
N GLY A 29 -24.60 -7.77 2.17
CA GLY A 29 -23.93 -8.70 1.23
C GLY A 29 -24.24 -8.44 -0.24
N GLU A 30 -25.15 -7.52 -0.56
CA GLU A 30 -25.56 -7.21 -1.92
C GLU A 30 -24.51 -6.38 -2.66
N MET A 31 -24.42 -6.59 -3.98
CA MET A 31 -23.67 -5.68 -4.85
C MET A 31 -24.41 -4.35 -4.96
N ARG A 32 -23.65 -3.26 -4.85
CA ARG A 32 -24.14 -1.91 -5.13
C ARG A 32 -24.17 -1.70 -6.64
N GLU A 33 -25.19 -1.00 -7.12
CA GLU A 33 -25.26 -0.56 -8.52
C GLU A 33 -24.08 0.33 -8.91
N GLN A 34 -23.64 1.17 -7.97
CA GLN A 34 -22.45 1.99 -8.12
C GLN A 34 -21.51 1.74 -6.94
N PRO A 35 -20.19 1.59 -7.18
CA PRO A 35 -19.23 1.44 -6.10
C PRO A 35 -19.29 2.65 -5.18
N PHE A 36 -18.99 2.45 -3.89
CA PHE A 36 -18.83 3.55 -2.96
C PHE A 36 -17.55 4.34 -3.34
N ILE A 37 -17.74 5.34 -4.20
CA ILE A 37 -16.70 6.10 -4.91
C ILE A 37 -15.58 6.60 -3.99
N PRO A 38 -15.86 7.19 -2.80
CA PRO A 38 -14.80 7.63 -1.90
C PRO A 38 -13.90 6.50 -1.43
N LEU A 39 -14.47 5.34 -1.08
CA LEU A 39 -13.71 4.18 -0.62
C LEU A 39 -12.93 3.55 -1.78
N PHE A 40 -13.53 3.48 -2.97
CA PHE A 40 -12.87 2.91 -4.15
C PHE A 40 -11.62 3.71 -4.55
N TYR A 41 -11.77 5.00 -4.84
CA TYR A 41 -10.62 5.83 -5.23
C TYR A 41 -9.66 6.09 -4.07
N GLY A 42 -10.16 6.20 -2.84
CA GLY A 42 -9.32 6.32 -1.64
C GLY A 42 -8.42 5.10 -1.46
N SER A 43 -8.96 3.89 -1.66
CA SER A 43 -8.18 2.65 -1.59
C SER A 43 -7.08 2.60 -2.66
N ILE A 44 -7.41 2.94 -3.91
CA ILE A 44 -6.44 2.98 -5.00
C ILE A 44 -5.34 4.01 -4.72
N ALA A 45 -5.70 5.22 -4.31
CA ALA A 45 -4.74 6.27 -3.97
C ALA A 45 -3.83 5.85 -2.81
N GLY A 46 -4.38 5.21 -1.78
CA GLY A 46 -3.63 4.67 -0.65
C GLY A 46 -2.59 3.63 -1.08
N ILE A 47 -2.97 2.70 -1.94
CA ILE A 47 -2.04 1.68 -2.50
C ILE A 47 -0.90 2.36 -3.25
N ILE A 48 -1.19 3.33 -4.12
CA ILE A 48 -0.19 4.07 -4.89
C ILE A 48 0.82 4.75 -3.96
N ILE A 49 0.34 5.46 -2.92
CA ILE A 49 1.20 6.14 -1.95
C ILE A 49 2.11 5.14 -1.22
N ILE A 50 1.58 4.00 -0.79
CA ILE A 50 2.35 2.96 -0.09
C ILE A 50 3.46 2.40 -0.99
N ILE A 51 3.15 2.11 -2.24
CA ILE A 51 4.11 1.59 -3.21
C ILE A 51 5.21 2.61 -3.48
N LEU A 52 4.85 3.88 -3.70
CA LEU A 52 5.81 4.96 -3.95
C LEU A 52 6.72 5.19 -2.74
N TYR A 53 6.14 5.29 -1.54
CA TYR A 53 6.89 5.46 -0.30
C TYR A 53 7.87 4.29 -0.05
N SER A 54 7.38 3.06 -0.22
CA SER A 54 8.21 1.86 -0.04
C SER A 54 9.36 1.81 -1.04
N SER A 55 9.10 2.18 -2.30
CA SER A 55 10.11 2.24 -3.35
C SER A 55 11.18 3.29 -3.05
N TYR A 56 10.77 4.47 -2.58
CA TYR A 56 11.69 5.53 -2.16
C TYR A 56 12.57 5.09 -0.98
N LYS A 57 11.96 4.49 0.06
CA LYS A 57 12.68 3.98 1.24
C LYS A 57 13.70 2.91 0.86
N GLU A 58 13.32 1.93 0.04
CA GLU A 58 14.22 0.85 -0.41
C GLU A 58 15.42 1.41 -1.22
N LYS A 59 15.18 2.41 -2.09
CA LYS A 59 16.24 3.09 -2.84
C LYS A 59 17.26 3.74 -1.90
N LYS A 60 16.80 4.42 -0.84
CA LYS A 60 17.66 5.08 0.15
C LYS A 60 18.45 4.07 0.99
N GLU A 61 17.83 2.95 1.38
CA GLU A 61 18.50 1.87 2.12
C GLU A 61 19.64 1.23 1.29
N ARG A 62 19.40 0.97 0.00
CA ARG A 62 20.43 0.46 -0.92
C ARG A 62 21.60 1.42 -1.07
N GLN A 63 21.33 2.72 -1.20
CA GLN A 63 22.38 3.74 -1.27
C GLN A 63 23.23 3.76 0.01
N LYS A 64 22.59 3.71 1.19
CA LYS A 64 23.29 3.68 2.49
C LYS A 64 24.14 2.42 2.66
N ALA A 65 23.64 1.26 2.23
CA ALA A 65 24.39 0.01 2.26
C ALA A 65 25.62 0.05 1.35
N ASN A 66 25.48 0.60 0.14
CA ASN A 66 26.60 0.74 -0.80
C ASN A 66 27.65 1.73 -0.31
N ALA A 67 27.25 2.86 0.30
CA ALA A 67 28.18 3.82 0.90
C ALA A 67 29.00 3.19 2.03
N ARG A 68 28.35 2.42 2.93
CA ARG A 68 29.04 1.68 4.02
C ARG A 68 30.02 0.63 3.50
N ARG A 69 29.73 0.02 2.35
CA ARG A 69 30.65 -0.94 1.71
C ARG A 69 31.86 -0.21 1.12
N ARG A 70 31.66 0.96 0.51
CA ARG A 70 32.75 1.80 -0.01
C ARG A 70 33.64 2.38 1.08
N SER A 71 33.10 2.75 2.24
CA SER A 71 33.89 3.29 3.35
C SER A 71 34.68 2.24 4.14
N LYS A 72 34.40 0.95 3.93
CA LYS A 72 35.11 -0.18 4.56
C LYS A 72 36.17 -0.81 3.66
N LYS A 73 36.25 -0.35 2.41
CA LYS A 73 37.25 -0.78 1.42
C LYS A 73 38.33 0.31 1.34
#